data_AF-A0A1V4WD31-F1
#
_entry.id   AF-A0A1V4WD31-F1
#
_cell.length_a   1.000
_cell.length_b   1.000
_cell.length_c   1.000
_cell.angle_alpha   90.00
_cell.angle_beta   90.00
_cell.angle_gamma   90.00
#
_symmetry.space_group_name_H-M   'P 1'
#
loop_
_entity.id
_entity.type
_entity.pdbx_description
1 polymer ?
#
loop_
_entity_poly.entity_id
_entity_poly.type
_entity_poly.pdbx_seq_one_letter_code
_entity_poly.pdbx_strand_id
1 'polypeptide(L)'
;MLSYLRQVAICESVRETIKQALVQSDDVGIRQKAHTIPTYDSILRAVSLDPSINDEETLKTFIVKHIMGNLRLTAIQKEHLNLNG
;
A
#
# COMPACT_ATOMS: atom_id res chain seq x y z
N MET A 1 13.79 -6.56 14.86
CA MET A 1 12.60 -5.72 15.14
C MET A 1 12.85 -4.35 14.56
N LEU A 2 12.05 -3.93 13.58
CA LEU A 2 12.17 -2.62 12.96
C LEU A 2 11.79 -1.51 13.94
N SER A 3 12.60 -0.45 14.01
CA SER A 3 12.23 0.73 14.80
C SER A 3 10.98 1.39 14.23
N TYR A 4 10.17 2.02 15.08
CA TYR A 4 8.96 2.71 14.66
C TYR A 4 9.25 3.78 13.58
N LEU A 5 10.33 4.56 13.74
CA LEU A 5 10.76 5.55 12.73
C LEU A 5 11.03 4.89 11.37
N ARG A 6 11.62 3.70 11.36
CA ARG A 6 11.87 2.97 10.11
C ARG A 6 10.58 2.46 9.48
N GLN A 7 9.63 1.99 10.31
CA GLN A 7 8.32 1.55 9.84
C GLN A 7 7.53 2.71 9.21
N VAL A 8 7.56 3.90 9.82
CA VAL A 8 6.94 5.12 9.28
C VAL A 8 7.51 5.45 7.91
N ALA A 9 8.84 5.54 7.79
CA ALA A 9 9.49 5.88 6.52
C ALA A 9 9.17 4.89 5.40
N ILE A 10 9.13 3.58 5.71
CA ILE A 10 8.75 2.54 4.75
C ILE A 10 7.27 2.68 4.36
N CYS A 11 6.39 2.91 5.33
CA CYS A 11 4.96 3.11 5.09
C CYS A 11 4.70 4.30 4.17
N GLU A 12 5.34 5.45 4.42
CA GLU A 12 5.19 6.64 3.58
C GLU A 12 5.70 6.37 2.15
N SER A 13 6.87 5.76 2.01
CA SER A 13 7.46 5.44 0.71
C SER A 13 6.56 4.51 -0.10
N VAL A 14 6.13 3.38 0.46
CA VAL A 14 5.25 2.42 -0.24
C VAL A 14 3.91 3.05 -0.61
N ARG A 15 3.35 3.85 0.31
CA ARG A 15 2.08 4.54 0.09
C ARG A 15 2.16 5.52 -1.09
N GLU A 16 3.25 6.29 -1.17
CA GLU A 16 3.45 7.24 -2.27
C GLU A 16 3.69 6.52 -3.60
N THR A 17 4.47 5.44 -3.62
CA THR A 17 4.65 4.61 -4.83
C THR A 17 3.31 4.09 -5.35
N ILE A 18 2.47 3.54 -4.47
CA ILE A 18 1.13 3.04 -4.86
C ILE A 18 0.27 4.20 -5.38
N LYS A 19 0.30 5.34 -4.69
CA LYS A 19 -0.48 6.52 -5.11
C LYS A 19 -0.07 6.99 -6.50
N GLN A 20 1.22 7.06 -6.79
CA GLN A 20 1.72 7.43 -8.12
C GLN A 20 1.27 6.42 -9.18
N ALA A 21 1.40 5.11 -8.90
CA ALA A 21 0.93 4.07 -9.82
C ALA A 21 -0.57 4.18 -10.13
N LEU A 22 -1.39 4.48 -9.12
CA LEU A 22 -2.83 4.68 -9.33
C LEU A 22 -3.12 5.93 -10.16
N VAL A 23 -2.45 7.05 -9.89
CA VAL A 23 -2.64 8.32 -10.61
C VAL A 23 -2.18 8.24 -12.07
N GLN A 24 -1.13 7.46 -12.34
CA GLN A 24 -0.58 7.26 -13.69
C GLN A 24 -1.36 6.22 -14.51
N SER A 25 -2.33 5.50 -13.93
CA SER A 25 -3.13 4.53 -14.66
C SER A 25 -4.01 5.20 -15.72
N ASP A 26 -4.16 4.58 -16.88
CA ASP A 26 -5.06 5.04 -17.95
C ASP A 26 -6.56 4.87 -17.60
N ASP A 27 -6.88 3.99 -16.65
CA ASP A 27 -8.25 3.77 -16.17
C ASP A 27 -8.67 4.87 -15.17
N VAL A 28 -9.69 5.65 -15.54
CA VAL A 28 -10.27 6.73 -14.71
C VAL A 28 -10.73 6.20 -13.35
N GLY A 29 -11.34 5.01 -13.34
CA GLY A 29 -11.83 4.36 -12.13
C GLY A 29 -10.69 3.96 -11.19
N ILE A 30 -9.54 3.56 -11.72
CA ILE A 30 -8.32 3.30 -10.93
C ILE A 30 -7.74 4.60 -10.37
N ARG A 31 -7.62 5.65 -11.19
CA ARG A 31 -7.09 6.96 -10.74
C ARG A 31 -7.88 7.51 -9.55
N GLN A 32 -9.20 7.38 -9.57
CA GLN A 32 -10.07 7.82 -8.47
C GLN A 32 -9.80 7.07 -7.15
N LYS A 33 -9.26 5.84 -7.20
CA LYS A 33 -8.91 5.07 -6.00
C LYS A 33 -7.68 5.62 -5.27
N ALA A 34 -6.87 6.48 -5.88
CA ALA A 34 -5.75 7.12 -5.19
C ALA A 34 -6.19 7.87 -3.92
N HIS A 35 -7.42 8.41 -3.92
CA HIS A 35 -8.02 9.08 -2.75
C HIS A 35 -8.50 8.12 -1.66
N THR A 36 -8.61 6.82 -1.97
CA THR A 36 -9.07 5.78 -1.03
C THR A 36 -7.92 5.04 -0.35
N ILE A 37 -6.68 5.42 -0.63
CA ILE A 37 -5.51 4.85 0.06
C ILE A 37 -5.58 5.20 1.55
N PRO A 38 -5.54 4.20 2.45
CA PRO A 38 -5.53 4.43 3.90
C PRO A 38 -4.46 5.43 4.35
N THR A 39 -4.71 6.11 5.48
CA THR A 39 -3.69 6.96 6.13
C THR A 39 -2.56 6.10 6.71
N TYR A 40 -1.38 6.70 6.88
CA TYR A 40 -0.24 5.98 7.46
C TYR A 40 -0.56 5.46 8.87
N ASP A 41 -1.30 6.22 9.70
CA ASP A 41 -1.72 5.79 11.05
C ASP A 41 -2.58 4.52 11.00
N SER A 42 -3.50 4.42 10.05
CA SER A 42 -4.34 3.22 9.88
C SER A 42 -3.49 2.01 9.51
N ILE A 43 -2.51 2.20 8.64
CA ILE A 43 -1.60 1.14 8.19
C ILE A 43 -0.70 0.69 9.34
N LEU A 44 -0.06 1.63 10.05
CA LEU A 44 0.83 1.32 11.16
C LEU A 44 0.09 0.68 12.34
N ARG A 45 -1.18 1.05 12.57
CA ARG A 45 -2.03 0.33 13.53
C ARG A 45 -2.21 -1.13 13.10
N ALA A 46 -2.48 -1.40 11.82
CA ALA A 46 -2.59 -2.77 11.32
C ALA A 46 -1.26 -3.55 11.42
N VAL A 47 -0.13 -2.90 11.13
CA VAL A 47 1.22 -3.48 11.30
C VAL A 47 1.47 -3.87 12.76
N SER A 48 1.08 -3.01 13.71
CA SER A 48 1.29 -3.29 15.14
C SER A 48 0.49 -4.50 15.67
N LEU A 49 -0.53 -4.94 14.94
CA LEU A 49 -1.35 -6.10 15.28
C LEU A 49 -0.79 -7.41 14.70
N ASP A 50 0.19 -7.34 13.80
CA ASP A 50 0.78 -8.52 13.15
C ASP A 50 2.20 -8.76 13.67
N PRO A 51 2.39 -9.72 14.59
CA PRO A 51 3.68 -10.01 15.19
C PRO A 51 4.68 -10.66 14.22
N SER A 52 4.24 -11.08 13.03
CA SER A 52 5.12 -11.69 12.02
C SER A 52 5.98 -10.65 11.28
N ILE A 53 5.62 -9.36 11.36
CA ILE A 53 6.34 -8.28 10.67
C ILE A 53 7.60 -7.89 11.46
N ASN A 54 8.72 -8.54 11.15
CA ASN A 54 9.98 -8.34 11.86
C ASN A 54 11.13 -7.77 10.99
N ASP A 55 10.93 -7.73 9.67
CA ASP A 55 11.87 -7.25 8.66
C ASP A 55 11.20 -6.31 7.63
N GLU A 56 12.01 -5.64 6.80
CA GLU A 56 11.52 -4.64 5.84
C GLU A 56 10.71 -5.22 4.69
N GLU A 57 11.05 -6.42 4.22
CA GLU A 57 10.39 -7.07 3.10
C GLU A 57 8.97 -7.52 3.48
N THR A 58 8.85 -8.14 4.65
CA THR A 58 7.56 -8.51 5.23
C THR A 58 6.69 -7.28 5.47
N LEU A 59 7.28 -6.20 5.98
CA LEU A 59 6.56 -4.93 6.18
C LEU A 59 6.04 -4.35 4.86
N LYS A 60 6.90 -4.24 3.83
CA LYS A 60 6.49 -3.73 2.51
C LYS A 60 5.37 -4.57 1.91
N THR A 61 5.53 -5.90 1.95
CA THR A 61 4.52 -6.85 1.45
C THR A 61 3.20 -6.68 2.18
N PHE A 62 3.23 -6.54 3.51
CA PHE A 62 2.03 -6.29 4.31
C PHE A 62 1.34 -4.99 3.92
N ILE A 63 2.08 -3.88 3.81
CA ILE A 63 1.52 -2.56 3.46
C ILE A 63 0.86 -2.62 2.08
N VAL A 64 1.55 -3.20 1.09
CA VAL A 64 0.99 -3.37 -0.27
C VAL A 64 -0.31 -4.17 -0.23
N LYS A 65 -0.32 -5.34 0.43
CA LYS A 65 -1.52 -6.17 0.56
C LYS A 65 -2.66 -5.43 1.27
N HIS A 66 -2.35 -4.74 2.37
CA HIS A 66 -3.32 -3.98 3.14
C HIS A 66 -3.95 -2.87 2.30
N ILE A 67 -3.15 -2.07 1.61
CA ILE A 67 -3.65 -1.00 0.73
C ILE A 67 -4.47 -1.61 -0.41
N MET A 68 -3.93 -2.58 -1.15
CA MET A 68 -4.62 -3.20 -2.29
C MET A 68 -5.96 -3.84 -1.89
N GLY A 69 -6.04 -4.44 -0.71
CA GLY A 69 -7.30 -4.96 -0.15
C GLY A 69 -8.33 -3.87 0.13
N ASN A 70 -7.90 -2.67 0.55
CA ASN A 70 -8.78 -1.54 0.82
C ASN A 70 -9.26 -0.83 -0.46
N LEU A 71 -8.49 -0.85 -1.55
CA LEU A 71 -8.86 -0.17 -2.80
C LEU A 71 -10.07 -0.82 -3.51
N ARG A 72 -10.41 -2.07 -3.17
CA ARG A 72 -11.52 -2.84 -3.77
C ARG A 72 -11.52 -2.79 -5.30
N LEU A 73 -10.34 -2.95 -5.90
CA LEU A 73 -10.17 -3.00 -7.35
C LEU A 73 -10.89 -4.24 -7.92
N THR A 74 -11.55 -4.09 -9.06
CA THR A 74 -12.10 -5.22 -9.81
C THR A 74 -10.97 -6.09 -10.37
N ALA A 75 -11.27 -7.31 -10.83
CA ALA A 75 -10.28 -8.18 -11.45
C ALA A 75 -9.59 -7.50 -12.65
N ILE A 76 -10.38 -6.86 -13.51
CA ILE A 76 -9.90 -6.09 -14.67
C ILE A 76 -8.99 -4.93 -14.22
N GLN A 77 -9.39 -4.20 -13.19
CA GLN A 77 -8.57 -3.10 -12.68
C GLN A 77 -7.25 -3.57 -12.07
N LYS A 78 -7.21 -4.75 -11.45
CA LYS A 78 -5.96 -5.34 -10.95
C LYS A 78 -5.03 -5.75 -12.08
N GLU A 79 -5.55 -6.25 -13.20
CA GLU A 79 -4.74 -6.59 -14.38
C GLU A 79 -4.13 -5.33 -15.02
N HIS A 80 -4.88 -4.23 -15.04
CA HIS A 80 -4.40 -2.95 -15.58
C HIS A 80 -3.41 -2.26 -14.62
N LEU A 81 -3.52 -2.52 -13.32
CA LEU A 81 -2.57 -2.05 -12.31
C LEU A 81 -1.38 -3.02 -12.22
N ASN A 82 -0.55 -3.04 -13.25
CA ASN A 82 0.76 -3.71 -13.17
C ASN A 82 1.66 -2.94 -12.20
N LEU A 83 1.65 -3.32 -10.91
CA LEU A 83 2.60 -2.84 -9.90
C LEU A 83 4.00 -3.48 -10.05
N ASN A 84 4.32 -4.02 -11.22
CA ASN A 84 5.62 -4.60 -11.53
C ASN A 84 6.60 -3.48 -11.89
N GLY A 85 7.23 -2.93 -10.84
CA GLY A 85 8.59 -2.40 -10.90
C GLY A 85 9.53 -3.39 -10.24
#